data_AF-A0A2E9UAK1-F1
#
_entry.id   AF-A0A2E9UAK1-F1
#
_cell.length_a   1.000
_cell.length_b   1.000
_cell.length_c   1.000
_cell.angle_alpha   90.00
_cell.angle_beta   90.00
_cell.angle_gamma   90.00
#
_symmetry.space_group_name_H-M   'P 1'
#
loop_
_entity.id
_entity.type
_entity.pdbx_description
1 polymer ?
#
loop_
_entity_poly.entity_id
_entity_poly.type
_entity_poly.pdbx_seq_one_letter_code
_entity_poly.pdbx_strand_id
1 'polypeptide(L)'
;IDYKIAQIFIMNYDWPGNNNKVFKSKSGDGKWRHVMYDSDFGFERWGANPFNIGSYETYNMLGHAIGESNVFNNPIWSTAVFTTFLENMDFRNKFINTYCDRLNTTYSTENTLYFMDSLRTIIEPYISDHINRYGPDIYDLFTPNTMGEYNSVYQGMENFANYRPDNARNEMVEMFGLSGSIKTISLYMNDVEAGHIEINSLKIRDQGWSGEYFSDVPINIKAVPNFGYEFTHWSEPSYDDSVTMYLDQDLSLVANFMDVQNPYQDLILINEINYNSSDDFDPGDWVEIHNFSDQSLNLSGWKFMDSDDSHIFTFPESFTLEASSYLVLCQDSAEFSQAYPEVQNYIGSLGFGFSGSGELLRLLDNYEGLVDYVDYDDSEPWPTEPDGSGRTLELINPLLDNSISESWTSSTDQYGTPGYINSAYNSLSREENVLLPTEFAMYQNYPNPFNPITNIKYDLPTDAHTVMEVFDIMGKHVKTLVDENQTAGFKTIKWDATNSTGNNVAAGMYIYQIKSGSYNETKKMILLK
;
A
#
# COMPACT_ATOMS: atom_id res chain seq x y z
N ILE A 1 10.31 -17.44 -9.85
CA ILE A 1 8.95 -17.88 -10.17
C ILE A 1 8.38 -16.98 -11.26
N ASP A 2 8.37 -15.66 -11.06
CA ASP A 2 7.82 -14.68 -12.02
C ASP A 2 8.36 -14.82 -13.45
N TYR A 3 9.67 -15.00 -13.63
CA TYR A 3 10.25 -15.22 -14.98
C TYR A 3 9.61 -16.43 -15.70
N LYS A 4 9.37 -17.53 -14.99
CA LYS A 4 8.76 -18.74 -15.59
C LYS A 4 7.30 -18.45 -15.94
N ILE A 5 6.56 -17.82 -15.02
CA ILE A 5 5.18 -17.39 -15.25
C ILE A 5 5.09 -16.47 -16.47
N ALA A 6 5.97 -15.48 -16.59
CA ALA A 6 5.99 -14.55 -17.72
C ALA A 6 6.17 -15.29 -19.05
N GLN A 7 7.17 -16.17 -19.16
CA GLN A 7 7.42 -16.95 -20.38
C GLN A 7 6.25 -17.87 -20.75
N ILE A 8 5.62 -18.50 -19.74
CA ILE A 8 4.47 -19.40 -19.92
C ILE A 8 3.23 -18.60 -20.31
N PHE A 9 2.96 -17.49 -19.63
CA PHE A 9 1.78 -16.68 -19.86
C PHE A 9 1.80 -16.09 -21.26
N ILE A 10 2.89 -15.46 -21.69
CA ILE A 10 2.98 -14.90 -23.04
C ILE A 10 3.11 -15.96 -24.14
N MET A 11 3.22 -17.25 -23.79
CA MET A 11 3.46 -18.32 -24.75
C MET A 11 4.71 -18.12 -25.61
N ASN A 12 5.87 -17.90 -24.97
CA ASN A 12 7.13 -17.86 -25.69
C ASN A 12 7.54 -19.27 -26.16
N TYR A 13 7.10 -19.67 -27.35
CA TYR A 13 7.31 -21.01 -27.91
C TYR A 13 8.78 -21.41 -28.08
N ASP A 14 9.70 -20.44 -28.15
CA ASP A 14 11.14 -20.70 -28.31
C ASP A 14 11.86 -20.85 -26.94
N TRP A 15 11.14 -20.67 -25.83
CA TRP A 15 11.61 -20.94 -24.48
C TRP A 15 10.99 -22.25 -23.98
N PRO A 16 11.69 -23.16 -23.26
CA PRO A 16 12.92 -22.91 -22.49
C PRO A 16 14.25 -23.30 -23.13
N GLY A 17 14.26 -23.96 -24.29
CA GLY A 17 15.48 -24.39 -24.97
C GLY A 17 16.32 -23.24 -25.53
N ASN A 18 15.67 -22.16 -26.00
CA ASN A 18 16.30 -20.87 -26.26
C ASN A 18 15.76 -19.78 -25.31
N ASN A 19 16.16 -18.53 -25.56
CA ASN A 19 15.66 -17.33 -24.89
C ASN A 19 15.76 -17.39 -23.35
N ASN A 20 16.82 -18.08 -22.91
CA ASN A 20 17.13 -18.35 -21.52
C ASN A 20 18.48 -17.72 -21.16
N LYS A 21 18.43 -16.46 -20.70
CA LYS A 21 19.60 -15.74 -20.19
C LYS A 21 19.56 -15.71 -18.66
N VAL A 22 20.72 -15.88 -18.03
CA VAL A 22 20.88 -15.80 -16.58
C VAL A 22 22.03 -14.86 -16.21
N PHE A 23 21.89 -14.17 -15.08
CA PHE A 23 22.93 -13.34 -14.49
C PHE A 23 23.10 -13.67 -13.01
N LYS A 24 24.27 -13.33 -12.46
CA LYS A 24 24.58 -13.45 -11.03
C LYS A 24 25.43 -12.26 -10.62
N SER A 25 25.09 -11.64 -9.48
CA SER A 25 25.93 -10.61 -8.87
C SER A 25 27.33 -11.14 -8.53
N LYS A 26 28.34 -10.28 -8.58
CA LYS A 26 29.71 -10.61 -8.15
C LYS A 26 29.88 -10.62 -6.63
N SER A 27 28.87 -10.20 -5.87
CA SER A 27 28.88 -10.28 -4.40
C SER A 27 28.98 -11.73 -3.93
N GLY A 28 29.55 -11.93 -2.73
CA GLY A 28 29.77 -13.28 -2.17
C GLY A 28 28.47 -14.08 -1.97
N ASP A 29 27.35 -13.38 -1.81
CA ASP A 29 26.00 -13.88 -1.60
C ASP A 29 25.12 -13.84 -2.88
N GLY A 30 25.71 -13.51 -4.04
CA GLY A 30 24.99 -13.34 -5.29
C GLY A 30 24.18 -14.59 -5.69
N LYS A 31 22.90 -14.40 -6.01
CA LYS A 31 22.00 -15.45 -6.49
C LYS A 31 21.85 -15.39 -8.01
N TRP A 32 21.71 -16.54 -8.67
CA TRP A 32 21.37 -16.60 -10.09
C TRP A 32 19.94 -16.07 -10.31
N ARG A 33 19.78 -15.25 -11.34
CA ARG A 33 18.53 -14.62 -11.75
C ARG A 33 18.37 -14.78 -13.27
N HIS A 34 17.15 -14.95 -13.75
CA HIS A 34 16.88 -15.00 -15.18
C HIS A 34 16.66 -13.59 -15.71
N VAL A 35 16.97 -13.38 -17.00
CA VAL A 35 16.71 -12.14 -17.74
C VAL A 35 15.72 -12.46 -18.86
N MET A 36 14.66 -11.65 -18.96
CA MET A 36 13.73 -11.72 -20.08
C MET A 36 14.42 -11.20 -21.35
N TYR A 37 14.33 -11.95 -22.44
CA TYR A 37 14.96 -11.62 -23.71
C TYR A 37 14.21 -12.33 -24.83
N ASP A 38 14.08 -11.66 -25.98
CA ASP A 38 13.57 -12.24 -27.24
C ASP A 38 12.21 -12.94 -27.06
N SER A 39 11.21 -12.12 -26.74
CA SER A 39 9.86 -12.55 -26.38
C SER A 39 8.81 -12.10 -27.39
N ASP A 40 9.25 -11.65 -28.56
CA ASP A 40 8.41 -11.13 -29.62
C ASP A 40 7.60 -12.25 -30.29
N PHE A 41 7.98 -13.52 -30.11
CA PHE A 41 7.21 -14.69 -30.56
C PHE A 41 6.02 -15.05 -29.64
N GLY A 42 5.82 -14.30 -28.54
CA GLY A 42 4.67 -14.49 -27.66
C GLY A 42 3.39 -13.84 -28.19
N PHE A 43 2.32 -13.97 -27.39
CA PHE A 43 1.05 -13.26 -27.53
C PHE A 43 0.24 -13.60 -28.80
N GLU A 44 0.55 -14.76 -29.41
CA GLU A 44 -0.10 -15.27 -30.62
C GLU A 44 -0.15 -14.29 -31.79
N ARG A 45 0.87 -13.44 -31.92
CA ARG A 45 0.88 -12.43 -33.00
C ARG A 45 0.99 -13.07 -34.41
N TRP A 46 1.43 -14.33 -34.54
CA TRP A 46 1.59 -15.02 -35.83
C TRP A 46 0.39 -15.94 -36.10
N GLY A 47 -0.63 -15.41 -36.77
CA GLY A 47 -1.91 -16.12 -37.01
C GLY A 47 -1.83 -17.40 -37.85
N ALA A 48 -0.74 -17.60 -38.61
CA ALA A 48 -0.48 -18.86 -39.32
C ALA A 48 0.68 -19.57 -38.64
N ASN A 49 0.33 -20.61 -37.87
CA ASN A 49 1.22 -21.51 -37.15
C ASN A 49 2.55 -21.82 -37.90
N PRO A 50 3.62 -21.04 -37.68
CA PRO A 50 4.84 -21.10 -38.49
C PRO A 50 5.62 -22.42 -38.28
N PHE A 51 5.39 -23.09 -37.14
CA PHE A 51 6.17 -24.24 -36.68
C PHE A 51 5.31 -25.48 -36.45
N ASN A 52 4.03 -25.46 -36.87
CA ASN A 52 3.05 -26.49 -36.59
C ASN A 52 2.81 -26.77 -35.08
N ILE A 53 2.99 -25.74 -34.24
CA ILE A 53 2.75 -25.68 -32.79
C ILE A 53 1.35 -25.10 -32.54
N GLY A 54 0.52 -25.69 -31.67
CA GLY A 54 -0.86 -25.22 -31.44
C GLY A 54 -0.96 -23.74 -31.00
N SER A 55 -2.19 -23.22 -30.96
CA SER A 55 -2.54 -21.88 -30.44
C SER A 55 -2.66 -21.84 -28.92
N TYR A 56 -2.95 -20.67 -28.33
CA TYR A 56 -3.33 -20.50 -26.93
C TYR A 56 -4.49 -21.40 -26.52
N GLU A 57 -5.35 -21.79 -27.45
CA GLU A 57 -6.48 -22.70 -27.22
C GLU A 57 -6.08 -24.17 -27.13
N THR A 58 -5.00 -24.56 -27.80
CA THR A 58 -4.68 -25.98 -28.06
C THR A 58 -3.31 -26.40 -27.56
N TYR A 59 -2.48 -25.46 -27.13
CA TYR A 59 -1.12 -25.71 -26.69
C TYR A 59 -0.93 -25.37 -25.22
N ASN A 60 -0.66 -26.41 -24.41
CA ASN A 60 -0.40 -26.25 -22.99
C ASN A 60 1.05 -25.78 -22.77
N MET A 61 1.24 -24.47 -22.59
CA MET A 61 2.58 -23.89 -22.44
C MET A 61 3.22 -24.24 -21.10
N LEU A 62 2.44 -24.39 -20.03
CA LEU A 62 2.96 -24.92 -18.76
C LEU A 62 3.49 -26.34 -18.92
N GLY A 63 2.76 -27.18 -19.64
CA GLY A 63 3.17 -28.54 -20.01
C GLY A 63 4.45 -28.56 -20.83
N HIS A 64 4.61 -27.62 -21.77
CA HIS A 64 5.87 -27.42 -22.49
C HIS A 64 7.03 -27.05 -21.55
N ALA A 65 6.77 -26.19 -20.56
CA ALA A 65 7.76 -25.70 -19.60
C ALA A 65 8.28 -26.76 -18.61
N ILE A 66 7.51 -27.84 -18.39
CA ILE A 66 7.82 -28.88 -17.40
C ILE A 66 7.84 -30.30 -18.00
N GLY A 67 7.58 -30.43 -19.29
CA GLY A 67 7.47 -31.71 -19.99
C GLY A 67 8.82 -32.33 -20.36
N GLU A 68 8.79 -33.65 -20.55
CA GLU A 68 9.92 -34.46 -21.08
C GLU A 68 9.80 -34.73 -22.59
N SER A 69 8.71 -34.29 -23.21
CA SER A 69 8.45 -34.49 -24.62
C SER A 69 9.24 -33.44 -25.40
N ASN A 70 10.32 -33.84 -26.06
CA ASN A 70 11.09 -33.02 -27.01
C ASN A 70 10.21 -32.65 -28.25
N VAL A 71 9.08 -31.97 -28.06
CA VAL A 71 8.09 -31.67 -29.10
C VAL A 71 8.60 -30.52 -29.97
N PHE A 72 9.05 -29.44 -29.32
CA PHE A 72 9.69 -28.30 -29.93
C PHE A 72 10.40 -27.52 -28.83
N ASN A 73 11.66 -27.17 -29.04
CA ASN A 73 12.47 -26.29 -28.19
C ASN A 73 12.36 -26.38 -26.64
N ASN A 74 12.13 -27.57 -26.10
CA ASN A 74 12.09 -27.84 -24.65
C ASN A 74 12.96 -29.06 -24.25
N PRO A 75 14.26 -29.07 -24.59
CA PRO A 75 15.13 -30.19 -24.24
C PRO A 75 15.17 -30.42 -22.72
N ILE A 76 15.30 -31.67 -22.27
CA ILE A 76 15.26 -32.05 -20.84
C ILE A 76 16.11 -31.14 -19.94
N TRP A 77 17.32 -30.74 -20.39
CA TRP A 77 18.20 -29.89 -19.59
C TRP A 77 17.61 -28.52 -19.26
N SER A 78 16.71 -27.98 -20.10
CA SER A 78 16.14 -26.64 -19.92
C SER A 78 14.90 -26.64 -19.02
N THR A 79 14.21 -27.78 -18.89
CA THR A 79 13.04 -27.98 -18.04
C THR A 79 13.37 -28.62 -16.68
N ALA A 80 14.46 -29.38 -16.59
CA ALA A 80 14.79 -30.22 -15.42
C ALA A 80 14.81 -29.46 -14.08
N VAL A 81 15.47 -28.29 -14.01
CA VAL A 81 15.57 -27.52 -12.76
C VAL A 81 14.20 -27.08 -12.27
N PHE A 82 13.35 -26.58 -13.18
CA PHE A 82 12.03 -26.10 -12.81
C PHE A 82 11.11 -27.25 -12.40
N THR A 83 11.15 -28.35 -13.15
CA THR A 83 10.42 -29.59 -12.83
C THR A 83 10.80 -30.14 -11.46
N THR A 84 12.11 -30.19 -11.14
CA THR A 84 12.60 -30.64 -9.83
C THR A 84 12.08 -29.76 -8.69
N PHE A 85 12.04 -28.43 -8.86
CA PHE A 85 11.48 -27.55 -7.83
C PHE A 85 9.98 -27.79 -7.62
N LEU A 86 9.22 -28.10 -8.68
CA LEU A 86 7.80 -28.39 -8.58
C LEU A 86 7.49 -29.73 -7.90
N GLU A 87 8.46 -30.62 -7.68
CA GLU A 87 8.30 -31.82 -6.84
C GLU A 87 8.13 -31.45 -5.36
N ASN A 88 8.66 -30.30 -4.93
CA ASN A 88 8.44 -29.77 -3.58
C ASN A 88 7.06 -29.09 -3.50
N MET A 89 6.20 -29.60 -2.60
CA MET A 89 4.81 -29.13 -2.49
C MET A 89 4.72 -27.64 -2.10
N ASP A 90 5.58 -27.15 -1.21
CA ASP A 90 5.56 -25.74 -0.80
C ASP A 90 5.94 -24.81 -1.96
N PHE A 91 6.96 -25.20 -2.74
CA PHE A 91 7.34 -24.47 -3.94
C PHE A 91 6.25 -24.52 -5.01
N ARG A 92 5.60 -25.68 -5.20
CA ARG A 92 4.47 -25.83 -6.14
C ARG A 92 3.30 -24.95 -5.75
N ASN A 93 2.88 -24.97 -4.50
CA ASN A 93 1.82 -24.10 -3.98
C ASN A 93 2.19 -22.63 -4.16
N LYS A 94 3.43 -22.26 -3.85
CA LYS A 94 3.94 -20.90 -4.09
C LYS A 94 3.91 -20.53 -5.56
N PHE A 95 4.31 -21.42 -6.47
CA PHE A 95 4.27 -21.19 -7.91
C PHE A 95 2.84 -20.95 -8.39
N ILE A 96 1.89 -21.81 -8.01
CA ILE A 96 0.48 -21.70 -8.38
C ILE A 96 -0.10 -20.39 -7.84
N ASN A 97 0.09 -20.09 -6.55
CA ASN A 97 -0.41 -18.86 -5.95
C ASN A 97 0.22 -17.62 -6.58
N THR A 98 1.53 -17.59 -6.84
CA THR A 98 2.15 -16.46 -7.55
C THR A 98 1.63 -16.33 -8.99
N TYR A 99 1.27 -17.42 -9.66
CA TYR A 99 0.62 -17.33 -10.98
C TYR A 99 -0.78 -16.72 -10.84
N CYS A 100 -1.61 -17.21 -9.92
CA CYS A 100 -2.91 -16.61 -9.60
C CYS A 100 -2.79 -15.12 -9.22
N ASP A 101 -1.81 -14.75 -8.40
CA ASP A 101 -1.51 -13.36 -8.01
C ASP A 101 -1.31 -12.49 -9.27
N ARG A 102 -0.53 -12.96 -10.25
CA ARG A 102 -0.32 -12.24 -11.52
C ARG A 102 -1.58 -12.21 -12.38
N LEU A 103 -2.35 -13.29 -12.46
CA LEU A 103 -3.62 -13.32 -13.20
C LEU A 103 -4.67 -12.37 -12.60
N ASN A 104 -4.65 -12.16 -11.28
CA ASN A 104 -5.50 -11.19 -10.59
C ASN A 104 -4.98 -9.75 -10.72
N THR A 105 -3.77 -9.53 -11.26
CA THR A 105 -3.11 -8.21 -11.32
C THR A 105 -2.55 -7.94 -12.72
N THR A 106 -1.23 -8.10 -12.91
CA THR A 106 -0.50 -7.74 -14.13
C THR A 106 -1.05 -8.41 -15.39
N TYR A 107 -1.51 -9.65 -15.26
CA TYR A 107 -2.00 -10.49 -16.36
C TYR A 107 -3.51 -10.68 -16.33
N SER A 108 -4.25 -9.80 -15.63
CA SER A 108 -5.70 -9.75 -15.78
C SER A 108 -6.06 -9.30 -17.19
N THR A 109 -7.22 -9.73 -17.69
CA THR A 109 -7.73 -9.32 -19.00
C THR A 109 -7.80 -7.80 -19.11
N GLU A 110 -8.34 -7.13 -18.09
CA GLU A 110 -8.48 -5.67 -18.06
C GLU A 110 -7.13 -4.95 -18.13
N ASN A 111 -6.17 -5.31 -17.27
CA ASN A 111 -4.87 -4.66 -17.24
C ASN A 111 -4.08 -4.90 -18.54
N THR A 112 -4.17 -6.12 -19.08
CA THR A 112 -3.50 -6.50 -20.31
C THR A 112 -4.04 -5.71 -21.51
N LEU A 113 -5.37 -5.65 -21.66
CA LEU A 113 -6.02 -4.87 -22.73
C LEU A 113 -5.73 -3.37 -22.58
N TYR A 114 -5.80 -2.83 -21.37
CA TYR A 114 -5.48 -1.43 -21.10
C TYR A 114 -4.06 -1.06 -21.58
N PHE A 115 -3.07 -1.90 -21.26
CA PHE A 115 -1.69 -1.66 -21.68
C PHE A 115 -1.52 -1.78 -23.20
N MET A 116 -2.17 -2.76 -23.82
CA MET A 116 -2.18 -2.91 -25.28
C MET A 116 -2.77 -1.69 -25.99
N ASP A 117 -3.92 -1.20 -25.52
CA ASP A 117 -4.58 -0.01 -26.08
C ASP A 117 -3.75 1.26 -25.89
N SER A 118 -3.08 1.40 -24.74
CA SER A 118 -2.15 2.49 -24.46
C SER A 118 -1.00 2.51 -25.46
N LEU A 119 -0.37 1.34 -25.71
CA LEU A 119 0.70 1.22 -26.71
C LEU A 119 0.20 1.45 -28.13
N ARG A 120 -0.97 0.91 -28.48
CA ARG A 120 -1.60 1.10 -29.80
C ARG A 120 -1.84 2.58 -30.08
N THR A 121 -2.35 3.33 -29.11
CA THR A 121 -2.61 4.77 -29.23
C THR A 121 -1.35 5.55 -29.62
N ILE A 122 -0.18 5.12 -29.13
CA ILE A 122 1.11 5.75 -29.44
C ILE A 122 1.63 5.32 -30.82
N ILE A 123 1.49 4.04 -31.18
CA ILE A 123 2.16 3.44 -32.34
C ILE A 123 1.33 3.53 -33.62
N GLU A 124 0.02 3.31 -33.54
CA GLU A 124 -0.89 3.17 -34.69
C GLU A 124 -0.81 4.33 -35.71
N PRO A 125 -0.69 5.61 -35.31
CA PRO A 125 -0.56 6.72 -36.27
C PRO A 125 0.61 6.60 -37.23
N TYR A 126 1.67 5.87 -36.86
CA TYR A 126 2.88 5.71 -37.65
C TYR A 126 2.90 4.42 -38.48
N ILE A 127 1.97 3.49 -38.25
CA ILE A 127 1.99 2.16 -38.88
C ILE A 127 1.82 2.24 -40.40
N SER A 128 0.93 3.12 -40.89
CA SER A 128 0.74 3.28 -42.34
C SER A 128 2.02 3.77 -43.04
N ASP A 129 2.72 4.73 -42.44
CA ASP A 129 3.99 5.22 -42.96
C ASP A 129 5.10 4.17 -42.86
N HIS A 130 5.11 3.39 -41.78
CA HIS A 130 6.05 2.28 -41.59
C HIS A 130 5.87 1.22 -42.69
N ILE A 131 4.63 0.79 -42.95
CA ILE A 131 4.29 -0.17 -44.01
C ILE A 131 4.70 0.38 -45.37
N ASN A 132 4.42 1.66 -45.67
CA ASN A 132 4.79 2.25 -46.96
C ASN A 132 6.32 2.37 -47.15
N ARG A 133 7.06 2.54 -46.06
CA ARG A 133 8.52 2.72 -46.10
C ARG A 133 9.28 1.39 -46.14
N TYR A 134 8.80 0.39 -45.41
CA TYR A 134 9.52 -0.86 -45.17
C TYR A 134 8.81 -2.10 -45.74
N GLY A 135 7.53 -2.01 -46.11
CA GLY A 135 6.78 -3.10 -46.75
C GLY A 135 6.57 -2.92 -48.25
N PRO A 136 6.17 -3.98 -48.98
CA PRO A 136 6.17 -5.38 -48.57
C PRO A 136 7.56 -6.03 -48.67
N ASP A 137 7.98 -6.78 -47.64
CA ASP A 137 9.17 -7.64 -47.71
C ASP A 137 8.78 -9.02 -48.26
N ILE A 138 9.43 -9.44 -49.35
CA ILE A 138 9.21 -10.76 -49.97
C ILE A 138 9.78 -11.92 -49.14
N TYR A 139 10.61 -11.63 -48.15
CA TYR A 139 11.25 -12.62 -47.27
C TYR A 139 10.57 -12.73 -45.89
N ASP A 140 9.70 -11.79 -45.52
CA ASP A 140 8.95 -11.81 -44.27
C ASP A 140 7.44 -11.86 -44.54
N LEU A 141 6.90 -13.07 -44.50
CA LEU A 141 5.47 -13.34 -44.69
C LEU A 141 4.65 -13.18 -43.40
N PHE A 142 5.29 -12.85 -42.27
CA PHE A 142 4.66 -12.82 -40.95
C PHE A 142 4.45 -11.41 -40.42
N THR A 143 5.22 -10.44 -40.91
CA THR A 143 5.01 -9.01 -40.61
C THR A 143 3.84 -8.44 -41.42
N PRO A 144 2.90 -7.70 -40.81
CA PRO A 144 1.80 -7.06 -41.52
C PRO A 144 2.27 -6.08 -42.61
N ASN A 145 1.82 -6.30 -43.84
CA ASN A 145 2.12 -5.50 -45.02
C ASN A 145 0.95 -4.58 -45.44
N THR A 146 -0.17 -4.65 -44.74
CA THR A 146 -1.30 -3.74 -44.91
C THR A 146 -1.89 -3.34 -43.56
N MET A 147 -2.58 -2.20 -43.52
CA MET A 147 -3.31 -1.80 -42.31
C MET A 147 -4.40 -2.83 -41.93
N GLY A 148 -4.97 -3.54 -42.90
CA GLY A 148 -5.92 -4.62 -42.65
C GLY A 148 -5.29 -5.83 -41.96
N GLU A 149 -4.09 -6.23 -42.38
CA GLU A 149 -3.32 -7.29 -41.71
C GLU A 149 -2.89 -6.87 -40.30
N TYR A 150 -2.45 -5.62 -40.13
CA TYR A 150 -2.09 -5.09 -38.81
C TYR A 150 -3.28 -5.16 -37.85
N ASN A 151 -4.44 -4.68 -38.28
CA ASN A 151 -5.67 -4.74 -37.48
C ASN A 151 -6.09 -6.19 -37.17
N SER A 152 -5.88 -7.12 -38.11
CA SER A 152 -6.19 -8.54 -37.90
C SER A 152 -5.27 -9.20 -36.87
N VAL A 153 -3.97 -8.88 -36.90
CA VAL A 153 -3.01 -9.36 -35.89
C VAL A 153 -3.33 -8.77 -34.52
N TYR A 154 -3.64 -7.48 -34.45
CA TYR A 154 -4.08 -6.84 -33.20
C TYR A 154 -5.32 -7.53 -32.62
N GLN A 155 -6.32 -7.80 -33.44
CA GLN A 155 -7.52 -8.51 -33.01
C GLN A 155 -7.21 -9.93 -32.48
N GLY A 156 -6.23 -10.62 -33.08
CA GLY A 156 -5.74 -11.90 -32.56
C GLY A 156 -5.11 -11.77 -31.17
N MET A 157 -4.31 -10.72 -30.97
CA MET A 157 -3.72 -10.40 -29.66
C MET A 157 -4.80 -10.03 -28.63
N GLU A 158 -5.85 -9.30 -29.03
CA GLU A 158 -7.00 -9.01 -28.14
C GLU A 158 -7.71 -10.30 -27.73
N ASN A 159 -7.94 -11.23 -28.65
CA ASN A 159 -8.51 -12.54 -28.33
C ASN A 159 -7.61 -13.30 -27.35
N PHE A 160 -6.30 -13.34 -27.60
CA PHE A 160 -5.33 -13.91 -26.68
C PHE A 160 -5.46 -13.31 -25.27
N ALA A 161 -5.49 -11.98 -25.14
CA ALA A 161 -5.60 -11.31 -23.85
C ALA A 161 -6.90 -11.64 -23.10
N ASN A 162 -8.00 -11.83 -23.84
CA ASN A 162 -9.29 -12.19 -23.27
C ASN A 162 -9.34 -13.63 -22.73
N TYR A 163 -8.72 -14.58 -23.42
CA TYR A 163 -8.84 -16.01 -23.08
C TYR A 163 -7.63 -16.56 -22.31
N ARG A 164 -6.44 -15.95 -22.44
CA ARG A 164 -5.20 -16.49 -21.87
C ARG A 164 -5.26 -16.72 -20.36
N PRO A 165 -5.86 -15.83 -19.53
CA PRO A 165 -5.95 -16.07 -18.09
C PRO A 165 -6.66 -17.37 -17.73
N ASP A 166 -7.82 -17.64 -18.34
CA ASP A 166 -8.58 -18.88 -18.12
C ASP A 166 -7.82 -20.10 -18.64
N ASN A 167 -7.18 -19.98 -19.81
CA ASN A 167 -6.36 -21.05 -20.36
C ASN A 167 -5.18 -21.37 -19.43
N ALA A 168 -4.53 -20.37 -18.84
CA ALA A 168 -3.44 -20.57 -17.88
C ALA A 168 -3.92 -21.29 -16.61
N ARG A 169 -5.14 -20.99 -16.13
CA ARG A 169 -5.76 -21.73 -15.03
C ARG A 169 -6.02 -23.19 -15.43
N ASN A 170 -6.59 -23.43 -16.60
CA ASN A 170 -6.85 -24.78 -17.10
C ASN A 170 -5.56 -25.61 -17.27
N GLU A 171 -4.48 -24.98 -17.74
CA GLU A 171 -3.15 -25.63 -17.81
C GLU A 171 -2.66 -26.05 -16.43
N MET A 172 -2.83 -25.21 -15.40
CA MET A 172 -2.48 -25.57 -14.01
C MET A 172 -3.35 -26.72 -13.47
N VAL A 173 -4.64 -26.73 -13.79
CA VAL A 173 -5.55 -27.83 -13.44
C VAL A 173 -5.07 -29.14 -14.02
N GLU A 174 -4.77 -29.17 -15.33
CA GLU A 174 -4.28 -30.35 -16.02
C GLU A 174 -2.93 -30.81 -15.47
N MET A 175 -1.95 -29.91 -15.37
CA MET A 175 -0.58 -30.26 -15.03
C MET A 175 -0.37 -30.64 -13.57
N PHE A 176 -1.17 -30.08 -12.66
CA PHE A 176 -1.04 -30.33 -11.22
C PHE A 176 -2.16 -31.22 -10.65
N GLY A 177 -3.13 -31.63 -11.45
CA GLY A 177 -4.24 -32.47 -11.03
C GLY A 177 -5.17 -31.80 -10.03
N LEU A 178 -5.39 -30.48 -10.18
CA LEU A 178 -6.29 -29.71 -9.32
C LEU A 178 -7.76 -30.06 -9.66
N SER A 179 -8.68 -29.78 -8.75
CA SER A 179 -10.12 -30.02 -8.99
C SER A 179 -10.72 -29.07 -10.04
N GLY A 180 -10.05 -27.93 -10.28
CA GLY A 180 -10.60 -26.82 -11.06
C GLY A 180 -11.57 -25.93 -10.28
N SER A 181 -11.84 -26.24 -9.01
CA SER A 181 -12.62 -25.36 -8.14
C SER A 181 -11.83 -24.09 -7.85
N ILE A 182 -12.40 -22.94 -8.21
CA ILE A 182 -11.87 -21.60 -7.96
C ILE A 182 -12.87 -20.86 -7.07
N LYS A 183 -12.34 -20.08 -6.12
CA LYS A 183 -13.11 -19.20 -5.25
C LYS A 183 -12.56 -17.80 -5.28
N THR A 184 -13.45 -16.85 -5.09
CA THR A 184 -13.10 -15.43 -4.98
C THR A 184 -12.83 -15.08 -3.52
N ILE A 185 -11.74 -14.38 -3.28
CA ILE A 185 -11.50 -13.69 -2.02
C ILE A 185 -11.54 -12.18 -2.26
N SER A 186 -12.34 -11.48 -1.47
CA SER A 186 -12.43 -10.03 -1.42
C SER A 186 -11.83 -9.55 -0.10
N LEU A 187 -10.85 -8.67 -0.18
CA LEU A 187 -10.11 -8.14 0.96
C LEU A 187 -10.34 -6.63 1.03
N TYR A 188 -10.74 -6.15 2.20
CA TYR A 188 -10.98 -4.75 2.49
C TYR A 188 -10.22 -4.36 3.74
N MET A 189 -9.99 -3.06 3.92
CA MET A 189 -9.44 -2.51 5.15
C MET A 189 -10.41 -1.49 5.72
N ASN A 190 -10.43 -1.35 7.04
CA ASN A 190 -11.22 -0.32 7.67
C ASN A 190 -10.61 1.08 7.47
N ASP A 191 -9.30 1.13 7.40
CA ASP A 191 -8.49 2.32 7.19
C ASP A 191 -7.23 1.90 6.42
N VAL A 192 -6.98 2.53 5.28
CA VAL A 192 -5.83 2.25 4.40
C VAL A 192 -4.55 2.91 4.87
N GLU A 193 -4.65 3.96 5.69
CA GLU A 193 -3.49 4.62 6.29
C GLU A 193 -3.01 3.82 7.51
N ALA A 194 -3.90 3.06 8.13
CA ALA A 194 -3.61 2.26 9.33
C ALA A 194 -2.86 0.95 9.04
N GLY A 195 -2.75 0.51 7.79
CA GLY A 195 -2.07 -0.73 7.45
C GLY A 195 -2.31 -1.20 6.02
N HIS A 196 -1.77 -2.38 5.71
CA HIS A 196 -2.00 -3.08 4.45
C HIS A 196 -2.29 -4.56 4.66
N ILE A 197 -2.87 -5.21 3.65
CA ILE A 197 -3.06 -6.66 3.65
C ILE A 197 -2.06 -7.30 2.69
N GLU A 198 -1.34 -8.32 3.14
CA GLU A 198 -0.57 -9.20 2.26
C GLU A 198 -1.40 -10.43 1.93
N ILE A 199 -1.48 -10.79 0.64
CA ILE A 199 -2.02 -12.07 0.18
C ILE A 199 -0.99 -12.74 -0.73
N ASN A 200 -0.47 -13.89 -0.29
CA ASN A 200 0.61 -14.61 -0.96
C ASN A 200 1.83 -13.71 -1.26
N SER A 201 2.00 -13.24 -2.50
CA SER A 201 3.07 -12.32 -2.90
C SER A 201 2.59 -10.88 -3.14
N LEU A 202 1.29 -10.61 -3.02
CA LEU A 202 0.70 -9.29 -3.22
C LEU A 202 0.63 -8.50 -1.92
N LYS A 203 0.80 -7.18 -2.04
CA LYS A 203 0.54 -6.20 -0.98
C LYS A 203 -0.61 -5.32 -1.43
N ILE A 204 -1.75 -5.42 -0.74
CA ILE A 204 -2.97 -4.68 -1.02
C ILE A 204 -2.98 -3.43 -0.15
N ARG A 205 -2.86 -2.26 -0.80
CA ARG A 205 -2.89 -0.95 -0.15
C ARG A 205 -4.15 -0.15 -0.48
N ASP A 206 -4.90 -0.58 -1.49
CA ASP A 206 -6.17 0.03 -1.84
C ASP A 206 -7.28 -0.40 -0.87
N GLN A 207 -8.30 0.44 -0.72
CA GLN A 207 -9.44 0.21 0.19
C GLN A 207 -10.11 -1.18 0.02
N GLY A 208 -10.06 -1.73 -1.20
CA GLY A 208 -10.59 -3.04 -1.49
C GLY A 208 -9.91 -3.67 -2.70
N TRP A 209 -9.74 -4.98 -2.63
CA TRP A 209 -9.19 -5.80 -3.70
C TRP A 209 -9.93 -7.13 -3.77
N SER A 210 -9.99 -7.75 -4.94
CA SER A 210 -10.55 -9.10 -5.08
C SER A 210 -9.73 -9.91 -6.07
N GLY A 211 -9.65 -11.21 -5.81
CA GLY A 211 -8.94 -12.13 -6.70
C GLY A 211 -9.40 -13.56 -6.53
N GLU A 212 -9.03 -14.39 -7.50
CA GLU A 212 -9.47 -15.77 -7.63
C GLU A 212 -8.32 -16.75 -7.44
N TYR A 213 -8.56 -17.77 -6.61
CA TYR A 213 -7.58 -18.80 -6.25
C TYR A 213 -8.21 -20.20 -6.27
N PHE A 214 -7.38 -21.22 -6.50
CA PHE A 214 -7.83 -22.61 -6.47
C PHE A 214 -8.14 -23.07 -5.06
N SER A 215 -9.28 -23.74 -4.87
CA SER A 215 -9.67 -24.35 -3.59
C SER A 215 -8.71 -25.43 -3.10
N ASP A 216 -7.93 -26.04 -4.01
CA ASP A 216 -6.99 -27.11 -3.70
C ASP A 216 -5.64 -26.61 -3.16
N VAL A 217 -5.37 -25.30 -3.25
CA VAL A 217 -4.08 -24.70 -2.87
C VAL A 217 -4.31 -23.70 -1.74
N PRO A 218 -3.63 -23.85 -0.59
CA PRO A 218 -3.86 -22.93 0.51
C PRO A 218 -3.26 -21.57 0.16
N ILE A 219 -3.99 -20.50 0.47
CA ILE A 219 -3.50 -19.12 0.40
C ILE A 219 -2.99 -18.68 1.78
N ASN A 220 -2.09 -17.71 1.81
CA ASN A 220 -1.70 -17.03 3.05
C ASN A 220 -2.17 -15.58 2.96
N ILE A 221 -2.90 -15.12 3.97
CA ILE A 221 -3.23 -13.71 4.16
C ILE A 221 -2.59 -13.21 5.46
N LYS A 222 -2.19 -11.94 5.48
CA LYS A 222 -1.68 -11.26 6.66
C LYS A 222 -2.15 -9.81 6.70
N ALA A 223 -2.71 -9.37 7.81
CA ALA A 223 -2.91 -7.97 8.10
C ALA A 223 -1.61 -7.42 8.70
N VAL A 224 -1.08 -6.36 8.10
CA VAL A 224 0.16 -5.72 8.53
C VAL A 224 -0.19 -4.29 8.93
N PRO A 225 -0.27 -3.98 10.23
CA PRO A 225 -0.51 -2.61 10.65
C PRO A 225 0.65 -1.73 10.20
N ASN A 226 0.33 -0.52 9.76
CA ASN A 226 1.31 0.54 9.65
C ASN A 226 1.72 0.98 11.05
N PHE A 227 2.84 1.67 11.11
CA PHE A 227 3.38 2.14 12.37
C PHE A 227 2.37 3.07 13.09
N GLY A 228 2.21 2.92 14.41
CA GLY A 228 1.21 3.63 15.21
C GLY A 228 -0.17 2.97 15.28
N TYR A 229 -0.38 1.89 14.52
CA TYR A 229 -1.62 1.13 14.53
C TYR A 229 -1.40 -0.30 15.00
N GLU A 230 -2.47 -0.92 15.46
CA GLU A 230 -2.52 -2.36 15.71
C GLU A 230 -3.63 -3.01 14.91
N PHE A 231 -3.36 -4.22 14.43
CA PHE A 231 -4.41 -5.07 13.90
C PHE A 231 -5.23 -5.64 15.06
N THR A 232 -6.55 -5.47 15.01
CA THR A 232 -7.45 -5.95 16.05
C THR A 232 -8.06 -7.30 15.70
N HIS A 233 -8.69 -7.41 14.52
CA HIS A 233 -9.38 -8.59 14.05
C HIS A 233 -9.78 -8.48 12.58
N TRP A 234 -9.95 -9.63 11.93
CA TRP A 234 -10.67 -9.73 10.68
C TRP A 234 -12.17 -9.67 10.95
N SER A 235 -12.96 -9.14 10.01
CA SER A 235 -14.41 -9.34 10.01
C SER A 235 -14.75 -10.83 9.98
N GLU A 236 -15.91 -11.20 10.52
CA GLU A 236 -16.29 -12.61 10.65
C GLU A 236 -16.22 -13.39 9.33
N PRO A 237 -15.58 -14.58 9.29
CA PRO A 237 -14.93 -15.25 10.42
C PRO A 237 -13.61 -14.56 10.84
N SER A 238 -13.44 -14.37 12.14
CA SER A 238 -12.21 -13.79 12.68
C SER A 238 -11.04 -14.79 12.70
N TYR A 239 -9.84 -14.31 12.38
CA TYR A 239 -8.58 -15.07 12.39
C TYR A 239 -7.49 -14.29 13.13
N ASP A 240 -6.34 -14.95 13.36
CA ASP A 240 -5.10 -14.26 13.73
C ASP A 240 -4.67 -13.27 12.63
N ASP A 241 -3.71 -12.40 12.94
CA ASP A 241 -3.16 -11.41 12.01
C ASP A 241 -2.65 -12.06 10.71
N SER A 242 -2.07 -13.27 10.80
CA SER A 242 -1.72 -14.12 9.66
C SER A 242 -2.43 -15.47 9.71
N VAL A 243 -3.03 -15.86 8.58
CA VAL A 243 -3.68 -17.16 8.44
C VAL A 243 -3.36 -17.80 7.09
N THR A 244 -3.10 -19.11 7.13
CA THR A 244 -3.03 -19.97 5.93
C THR A 244 -4.28 -20.82 5.86
N MET A 245 -5.01 -20.74 4.75
CA MET A 245 -6.32 -21.36 4.61
C MET A 245 -6.60 -21.86 3.20
N TYR A 246 -7.48 -22.87 3.10
CA TYR A 246 -8.08 -23.29 1.84
C TYR A 246 -9.40 -22.53 1.65
N LEU A 247 -9.69 -22.08 0.42
CA LEU A 247 -10.95 -21.44 0.08
C LEU A 247 -11.96 -22.48 -0.40
N ASP A 248 -12.91 -22.86 0.46
CA ASP A 248 -14.02 -23.77 0.13
C ASP A 248 -15.26 -23.06 -0.43
N GLN A 249 -15.38 -21.76 -0.15
CA GLN A 249 -16.40 -20.84 -0.65
C GLN A 249 -15.80 -19.46 -0.96
N ASP A 250 -16.59 -18.61 -1.60
CA ASP A 250 -16.19 -17.21 -1.76
C ASP A 250 -16.13 -16.54 -0.39
N LEU A 251 -15.09 -15.72 -0.18
CA LEU A 251 -14.76 -15.15 1.11
C LEU A 251 -14.61 -13.65 0.99
N SER A 252 -15.21 -12.90 1.93
CA SER A 252 -15.03 -11.46 2.04
C SER A 252 -14.56 -11.14 3.44
N LEU A 253 -13.43 -10.44 3.56
CA LEU A 253 -12.83 -10.06 4.84
C LEU A 253 -12.50 -8.57 4.87
N VAL A 254 -12.68 -7.97 6.04
CA VAL A 254 -12.20 -6.63 6.38
C VAL A 254 -11.12 -6.78 7.44
N ALA A 255 -9.89 -6.32 7.18
CA ALA A 255 -8.89 -6.13 8.23
C ALA A 255 -9.26 -4.87 9.02
N ASN A 256 -9.39 -5.01 10.35
CA ASN A 256 -9.66 -3.87 11.23
C ASN A 256 -8.40 -3.50 12.00
N PHE A 257 -7.87 -2.32 11.70
CA PHE A 257 -6.80 -1.67 12.42
C PHE A 257 -7.35 -0.61 13.37
N MET A 258 -6.63 -0.30 14.43
CA MET A 258 -6.95 0.85 15.29
C MET A 258 -5.67 1.54 15.72
N ASP A 259 -5.76 2.84 16.03
CA ASP A 259 -4.66 3.56 16.66
C ASP A 259 -4.26 2.87 17.97
N VAL A 260 -2.95 2.69 18.13
CA VAL A 260 -2.37 2.35 19.43
C VAL A 260 -2.39 3.63 20.25
N GLN A 261 -3.52 3.92 20.88
CA GLN A 261 -3.67 5.07 21.77
C GLN A 261 -2.79 4.87 22.99
N ASN A 262 -1.60 5.48 22.96
CA ASN A 262 -0.68 5.44 24.07
C ASN A 262 -1.04 6.54 25.07
N PRO A 263 -1.16 6.25 26.38
CA PRO A 263 -1.53 7.25 27.38
C PRO A 263 -0.53 8.41 27.49
N TYR A 264 0.67 8.29 26.91
CA TYR A 264 1.70 9.31 26.91
C TYR A 264 1.76 10.16 25.63
N GLN A 265 1.00 9.81 24.59
CA GLN A 265 1.05 10.47 23.27
C GLN A 265 0.70 11.97 23.34
N ASP A 266 -0.14 12.38 24.29
CA ASP A 266 -0.50 13.78 24.54
C ASP A 266 0.32 14.44 25.69
N LEU A 267 1.41 13.80 26.14
CA LEU A 267 2.19 14.26 27.29
C LEU A 267 3.66 14.53 26.96
N ILE A 268 4.23 13.76 26.03
CA ILE A 268 5.64 13.79 25.66
C ILE A 268 5.81 13.46 24.17
N LEU A 269 6.70 14.17 23.51
CA LEU A 269 6.93 14.04 22.06
C LEU A 269 8.37 14.35 21.67
N ILE A 270 8.72 14.04 20.43
CA ILE A 270 9.93 14.47 19.72
C ILE A 270 9.72 15.94 19.30
N ASN A 271 10.62 16.82 19.71
CA ASN A 271 10.43 18.27 19.67
C ASN A 271 11.36 19.01 18.69
N GLU A 272 12.60 18.55 18.55
CA GLU A 272 13.62 19.18 17.71
C GLU A 272 14.65 18.13 17.26
N ILE A 273 15.13 18.23 16.02
CA ILE A 273 16.05 17.26 15.41
C ILE A 273 17.21 18.00 14.73
N ASN A 274 18.42 17.56 15.01
CA ASN A 274 19.64 17.90 14.27
C ASN A 274 20.20 16.62 13.65
N TYR A 275 19.96 16.44 12.35
CA TYR A 275 20.38 15.26 11.58
C TYR A 275 21.54 15.55 10.61
N ASN A 276 21.85 16.83 10.36
CA ASN A 276 22.99 17.23 9.55
C ASN A 276 23.47 18.63 9.95
N SER A 277 24.57 18.68 10.69
CA SER A 277 25.15 19.93 11.18
C SER A 277 25.99 20.66 10.13
N SER A 278 26.25 21.94 10.38
CA SER A 278 27.14 22.74 9.53
C SER A 278 28.61 22.47 9.81
N ASP A 279 29.47 22.63 8.80
CA ASP A 279 30.93 22.52 8.93
C ASP A 279 31.54 23.44 10.01
N ASP A 280 30.91 24.59 10.29
CA ASP A 280 31.40 25.60 11.23
C ASP A 280 30.94 25.37 12.69
N PHE A 281 29.91 24.54 12.89
CA PHE A 281 29.32 24.22 14.19
C PHE A 281 28.68 22.83 14.13
N ASP A 282 29.36 21.85 14.71
CA ASP A 282 29.01 20.43 14.63
C ASP A 282 28.94 19.79 16.03
N PRO A 283 27.74 19.75 16.65
CA PRO A 283 27.49 19.02 17.89
C PRO A 283 27.29 17.50 17.69
N GLY A 284 27.38 17.00 16.44
CA GLY A 284 26.92 15.67 16.05
C GLY A 284 25.40 15.54 16.07
N ASP A 285 24.89 14.35 15.71
CA ASP A 285 23.45 14.12 15.66
C ASP A 285 22.80 14.17 17.05
N TRP A 286 21.65 14.83 17.13
CA TRP A 286 20.86 14.83 18.35
C TRP A 286 19.37 15.03 18.08
N VAL A 287 18.56 14.53 19.01
CA VAL A 287 17.11 14.68 19.03
C VAL A 287 16.69 15.16 20.40
N GLU A 288 15.72 16.06 20.44
CA GLU A 288 15.12 16.54 21.67
C GLU A 288 13.75 15.92 21.89
N ILE A 289 13.50 15.52 23.14
CA ILE A 289 12.21 15.07 23.62
C ILE A 289 11.68 16.10 24.62
N HIS A 290 10.42 16.48 24.48
CA HIS A 290 9.77 17.48 25.32
C HIS A 290 8.59 16.85 26.06
N ASN A 291 8.68 16.81 27.40
CA ASN A 291 7.51 16.58 28.25
C ASN A 291 6.74 17.89 28.39
N PHE A 292 5.76 18.11 27.53
CA PHE A 292 4.96 19.34 27.51
C PHE A 292 3.77 19.32 28.48
N SER A 293 3.64 18.24 29.26
CA SER A 293 2.61 18.11 30.30
C SER A 293 2.96 18.83 31.62
N ASP A 294 2.00 18.86 32.55
CA ASP A 294 2.16 19.42 33.90
C ASP A 294 2.59 18.39 34.96
N GLN A 295 2.96 17.18 34.53
CA GLN A 295 3.41 16.09 35.40
C GLN A 295 4.81 15.57 35.02
N SER A 296 5.56 15.12 36.01
CA SER A 296 6.84 14.43 35.78
C SER A 296 6.58 13.00 35.29
N LEU A 297 7.29 12.57 34.25
CA LEU A 297 7.12 11.28 33.59
C LEU A 297 8.29 10.35 33.90
N ASN A 298 7.99 9.11 34.28
CA ASN A 298 9.01 8.08 34.45
C ASN A 298 9.25 7.38 33.12
N LEU A 299 10.43 7.59 32.53
CA LEU A 299 10.80 7.00 31.24
C LEU A 299 11.69 5.75 31.40
N SER A 300 11.77 5.16 32.59
CA SER A 300 12.61 3.98 32.83
C SER A 300 12.28 2.85 31.85
N GLY A 301 13.28 2.38 31.11
CA GLY A 301 13.12 1.29 30.15
C GLY A 301 12.37 1.65 28.86
N TRP A 302 12.00 2.92 28.67
CA TRP A 302 11.53 3.41 27.38
C TRP A 302 12.62 3.26 26.33
N LYS A 303 12.23 3.30 25.05
CA LYS A 303 13.16 3.14 23.93
C LYS A 303 13.06 4.29 22.95
N PHE A 304 14.19 4.72 22.42
CA PHE A 304 14.28 5.58 21.26
C PHE A 304 15.01 4.84 20.14
N MET A 305 14.47 4.90 18.93
CA MET A 305 14.90 4.09 17.79
C MET A 305 14.83 4.90 16.50
N ASP A 306 15.70 4.61 15.52
CA ASP A 306 15.60 5.12 14.15
C ASP A 306 14.84 4.13 13.24
N SER A 307 15.08 4.15 11.92
CA SER A 307 14.41 3.25 10.98
C SER A 307 14.90 1.80 11.03
N ASP A 308 16.09 1.54 11.60
CA ASP A 308 16.64 0.21 11.82
C ASP A 308 16.22 -0.32 13.20
N ASP A 309 15.39 -1.37 13.22
CA ASP A 309 14.91 -1.98 14.47
C ASP A 309 16.02 -2.53 15.40
N SER A 310 17.27 -2.64 14.91
CA SER A 310 18.42 -3.01 15.72
C SER A 310 19.07 -1.83 16.45
N HIS A 311 18.79 -0.59 16.04
CA HIS A 311 19.27 0.63 16.68
C HIS A 311 18.32 1.02 17.83
N ILE A 312 18.73 0.69 19.05
CA ILE A 312 17.90 0.87 20.24
C ILE A 312 18.70 1.62 21.31
N PHE A 313 18.26 2.83 21.61
CA PHE A 313 18.61 3.51 22.85
C PHE A 313 17.58 3.19 23.92
N THR A 314 18.00 2.74 25.10
CA THR A 314 17.09 2.45 26.23
C THR A 314 17.34 3.43 27.36
N PHE A 315 16.27 4.09 27.81
CA PHE A 315 16.34 5.05 28.90
C PHE A 315 16.77 4.36 30.21
N PRO A 316 17.69 4.97 30.98
CA PRO A 316 18.19 4.37 32.21
C PRO A 316 17.10 4.05 33.23
N GLU A 317 17.33 3.03 34.05
CA GLU A 317 16.46 2.72 35.19
C GLU A 317 16.35 3.92 36.14
N SER A 318 15.14 4.13 36.67
CA SER A 318 14.78 5.28 37.52
C SER A 318 14.91 6.65 36.84
N PHE A 319 15.00 6.73 35.51
CA PHE A 319 15.02 8.01 34.81
C PHE A 319 13.64 8.68 34.85
N THR A 320 13.61 9.95 35.25
CA THR A 320 12.39 10.77 35.32
C THR A 320 12.64 12.07 34.57
N LEU A 321 11.73 12.42 33.67
CA LEU A 321 11.69 13.71 32.99
C LEU A 321 10.67 14.61 33.69
N GLU A 322 11.11 15.76 34.18
CA GLU A 322 10.24 16.67 34.93
C GLU A 322 9.16 17.30 34.04
N ALA A 323 8.08 17.79 34.65
CA ALA A 323 7.03 18.52 33.95
C ALA A 323 7.58 19.72 33.16
N SER A 324 7.07 19.96 31.95
CA SER A 324 7.45 21.09 31.08
C SER A 324 8.96 21.18 30.80
N SER A 325 9.65 20.04 30.77
CA SER A 325 11.10 19.98 30.58
C SER A 325 11.51 19.29 29.29
N TYR A 326 12.69 19.67 28.80
CA TYR A 326 13.30 19.21 27.57
C TYR A 326 14.48 18.29 27.89
N LEU A 327 14.65 17.23 27.11
CA LEU A 327 15.76 16.30 27.19
C LEU A 327 16.37 16.08 25.82
N VAL A 328 17.67 16.31 25.70
CA VAL A 328 18.40 16.02 24.46
C VAL A 328 19.03 14.63 24.53
N LEU A 329 18.78 13.79 23.53
CA LEU A 329 19.54 12.58 23.26
C LEU A 329 20.56 12.87 22.17
N CYS A 330 21.85 12.77 22.49
CA CYS A 330 22.93 13.11 21.56
C CYS A 330 23.84 11.92 21.24
N GLN A 331 24.45 11.94 20.06
CA GLN A 331 25.36 10.87 19.64
C GLN A 331 26.60 10.80 20.56
N ASP A 332 27.27 11.94 20.78
CA ASP A 332 28.43 12.07 21.66
C ASP A 332 28.25 13.21 22.67
N SER A 333 28.30 12.88 23.98
CA SER A 333 28.13 13.88 25.05
C SER A 333 29.24 14.93 25.09
N ALA A 334 30.48 14.58 24.72
CA ALA A 334 31.61 15.49 24.78
C ALA A 334 31.52 16.54 23.67
N GLU A 335 31.18 16.12 22.45
CA GLU A 335 30.96 17.02 21.31
C GLU A 335 29.75 17.92 21.55
N PHE A 336 28.62 17.33 21.97
CA PHE A 336 27.39 18.07 22.26
C PHE A 336 27.59 19.12 23.37
N SER A 337 28.18 18.75 24.51
CA SER A 337 28.39 19.69 25.62
C SER A 337 29.47 20.75 25.36
N GLN A 338 30.38 20.49 24.42
CA GLN A 338 31.33 21.51 23.95
C GLN A 338 30.62 22.56 23.09
N ALA A 339 29.67 22.13 22.25
CA ALA A 339 28.87 22.99 21.39
C ALA A 339 27.81 23.79 22.18
N TYR A 340 27.14 23.14 23.15
CA TYR A 340 26.07 23.71 23.97
C TYR A 340 26.38 23.61 25.48
N PRO A 341 27.34 24.40 26.01
CA PRO A 341 27.79 24.30 27.40
C PRO A 341 26.72 24.69 28.44
N GLU A 342 25.69 25.42 28.04
CA GLU A 342 24.56 25.82 28.87
C GLU A 342 23.52 24.71 29.07
N VAL A 343 23.41 23.75 28.14
CA VAL A 343 22.42 22.69 28.19
C VAL A 343 22.84 21.64 29.21
N GLN A 344 22.01 21.44 30.25
CA GLN A 344 22.33 20.53 31.36
C GLN A 344 21.58 19.19 31.28
N ASN A 345 20.41 19.16 30.62
CA ASN A 345 19.57 17.98 30.55
C ASN A 345 19.76 17.25 29.22
N TYR A 346 20.84 16.49 29.12
CA TYR A 346 21.13 15.65 27.96
C TYR A 346 21.62 14.26 28.40
N ILE A 347 21.41 13.27 27.55
CA ILE A 347 22.02 11.94 27.64
C ILE A 347 22.72 11.67 26.31
N GLY A 348 24.01 11.38 26.33
CA GLY A 348 24.70 10.97 25.11
C GLY A 348 24.93 9.46 25.01
N SER A 349 25.77 9.07 24.05
CA SER A 349 25.97 7.67 23.64
C SER A 349 24.70 7.05 23.05
N LEU A 350 24.01 7.79 22.16
CA LEU A 350 22.85 7.30 21.42
C LEU A 350 23.13 5.95 20.73
N GLY A 351 24.37 5.77 20.26
CA GLY A 351 24.87 4.50 19.69
C GLY A 351 24.67 4.37 18.18
N PHE A 352 23.93 5.30 17.58
CA PHE A 352 23.69 5.44 16.14
C PHE A 352 23.60 6.92 15.79
N GLY A 353 23.58 7.24 14.49
CA GLY A 353 23.38 8.60 13.96
C GLY A 353 22.14 8.62 13.07
N PHE A 354 21.83 9.78 12.51
CA PHE A 354 20.63 10.01 11.71
C PHE A 354 20.99 10.17 10.23
N SER A 355 20.11 9.72 9.34
CA SER A 355 20.27 9.94 7.90
C SER A 355 20.09 11.42 7.55
N GLY A 356 21.04 11.94 6.77
CA GLY A 356 20.94 13.28 6.16
C GLY A 356 19.87 13.42 5.07
N SER A 357 19.28 12.31 4.61
CA SER A 357 18.26 12.31 3.54
C SER A 357 16.90 11.82 4.01
N GLY A 358 16.58 12.10 5.27
CA GLY A 358 15.35 11.65 5.91
C GLY A 358 15.44 10.28 6.57
N GLU A 359 14.69 10.13 7.67
CA GLU A 359 14.55 8.88 8.42
C GLU A 359 13.34 8.89 9.38
N LEU A 360 12.89 7.69 9.75
CA LEU A 360 11.91 7.46 10.81
C LEU A 360 12.57 7.45 12.19
N LEU A 361 12.17 8.36 13.08
CA LEU A 361 12.52 8.37 14.50
C LEU A 361 11.31 8.01 15.36
N ARG A 362 11.53 7.20 16.41
CA ARG A 362 10.46 6.58 17.20
C ARG A 362 10.74 6.64 18.69
N LEU A 363 9.75 7.03 19.47
CA LEU A 363 9.75 6.96 20.93
C LEU A 363 8.74 5.93 21.41
N LEU A 364 9.19 4.89 22.12
CA LEU A 364 8.35 3.81 22.64
C LEU A 364 8.39 3.79 24.17
N ASP A 365 7.27 3.45 24.79
CA ASP A 365 7.20 3.24 26.24
C ASP A 365 7.84 1.92 26.68
N ASN A 366 7.86 1.67 27.98
CA ASN A 366 8.45 0.46 28.58
C ASN A 366 7.67 -0.83 28.29
N TYR A 367 6.50 -0.75 27.66
CA TYR A 367 5.70 -1.88 27.17
C TYR A 367 5.77 -2.03 25.65
N GLU A 368 6.69 -1.31 24.99
CA GLU A 368 6.84 -1.26 23.52
C GLU A 368 5.66 -0.60 22.80
N GLY A 369 4.80 0.13 23.52
CA GLY A 369 3.77 0.96 22.93
C GLY A 369 4.37 2.22 22.30
N LEU A 370 3.98 2.54 21.06
CA LEU A 370 4.42 3.77 20.41
C LEU A 370 3.89 4.99 21.16
N VAL A 371 4.77 5.92 21.54
CA VAL A 371 4.40 7.18 22.18
C VAL A 371 4.35 8.30 21.15
N ASP A 372 5.40 8.42 20.34
CA ASP A 372 5.50 9.45 19.30
C ASP A 372 6.49 9.05 18.21
N TYR A 373 6.36 9.64 17.03
CA TYR A 373 7.27 9.42 15.91
C TYR A 373 7.27 10.55 14.89
N VAL A 374 8.31 10.56 14.08
CA VAL A 374 8.46 11.48 12.95
C VAL A 374 9.25 10.78 11.84
N ASP A 375 8.73 10.82 10.62
CA ASP A 375 9.40 10.33 9.40
C ASP A 375 9.81 11.55 8.57
N TYR A 376 10.91 12.19 9.00
CA TYR A 376 11.35 13.46 8.42
C TYR A 376 12.07 13.24 7.09
N ASP A 377 12.14 14.29 6.27
CA ASP A 377 12.85 14.30 4.97
C ASP A 377 13.72 15.57 4.86
N ASP A 378 14.66 15.58 3.92
CA ASP A 378 15.51 16.74 3.56
C ASP A 378 14.95 17.54 2.37
N SER A 379 13.77 17.14 1.88
CA SER A 379 13.15 17.68 0.68
C SER A 379 11.67 18.04 0.86
N GLU A 380 11.20 18.98 0.04
CA GLU A 380 9.80 19.43 0.03
C GLU A 380 8.81 18.24 0.03
N PRO A 381 7.79 18.22 0.93
CA PRO A 381 7.28 19.35 1.71
C PRO A 381 8.00 19.66 3.04
N TRP A 382 9.06 18.94 3.39
CA TRP A 382 9.84 19.21 4.59
C TRP A 382 10.78 20.43 4.41
N PRO A 383 11.13 21.13 5.50
CA PRO A 383 12.11 22.22 5.46
C PRO A 383 13.47 21.73 4.96
N THR A 384 14.09 22.46 4.03
CA THR A 384 15.36 22.07 3.40
C THR A 384 16.58 22.70 4.08
N GLU A 385 16.39 23.72 4.91
CA GLU A 385 17.48 24.39 5.63
C GLU A 385 18.14 23.53 6.71
N PRO A 386 17.44 22.63 7.45
CA PRO A 386 18.07 21.76 8.45
C PRO A 386 19.03 20.68 7.91
N ASP A 387 19.44 20.79 6.66
CA ASP A 387 20.38 19.89 5.99
C ASP A 387 21.76 20.57 5.82
N GLY A 388 22.52 20.71 6.92
CA GLY A 388 23.91 21.18 6.88
C GLY A 388 24.10 22.71 6.88
N SER A 389 23.02 23.50 6.98
CA SER A 389 23.13 24.97 7.11
C SER A 389 23.39 25.45 8.54
N GLY A 390 23.37 24.53 9.51
CA GLY A 390 23.49 24.77 10.96
C GLY A 390 22.15 24.88 11.65
N ARG A 391 21.06 25.07 10.89
CA ARG A 391 19.69 25.04 11.40
C ARG A 391 19.28 23.62 11.78
N THR A 392 18.38 23.52 12.74
CA THR A 392 17.69 22.29 13.15
C THR A 392 16.24 22.30 12.68
N LEU A 393 15.64 21.11 12.64
CA LEU A 393 14.24 20.89 12.34
C LEU A 393 13.43 20.96 13.65
N GLU A 394 12.58 21.96 13.79
CA GLU A 394 11.81 22.26 15.00
C GLU A 394 10.31 22.00 14.79
N LEU A 395 9.67 21.36 15.77
CA LEU A 395 8.21 21.30 15.84
C LEU A 395 7.64 22.69 16.17
N ILE A 396 6.68 23.17 15.39
CA ILE A 396 6.10 24.53 15.55
C ILE A 396 5.30 24.64 16.85
N ASN A 397 4.59 23.58 17.23
CA ASN A 397 3.77 23.56 18.43
C ASN A 397 3.55 22.11 18.91
N PRO A 398 3.73 21.81 20.22
CA PRO A 398 3.53 20.47 20.79
C PRO A 398 2.13 19.85 20.60
N LEU A 399 1.13 20.64 20.18
CA LEU A 399 -0.23 20.16 19.93
C LEU A 399 -0.47 19.79 18.46
N LEU A 400 0.55 19.85 17.61
CA LEU A 400 0.46 19.48 16.20
C LEU A 400 0.85 18.02 16.01
N ASP A 401 0.45 17.48 14.86
CA ASP A 401 0.71 16.08 14.49
C ASP A 401 2.14 15.93 13.97
N ASN A 402 2.98 15.17 14.67
CA ASN A 402 4.38 14.97 14.30
C ASN A 402 4.57 14.19 12.99
N SER A 403 3.52 13.50 12.51
CA SER A 403 3.57 12.70 11.28
C SER A 403 3.45 13.51 9.97
N ILE A 404 3.09 14.80 10.06
CA ILE A 404 2.91 15.68 8.89
C ILE A 404 4.00 16.75 8.84
N SER A 405 4.52 17.02 7.64
CA SER A 405 5.61 17.99 7.43
C SER A 405 5.25 19.41 7.85
N GLU A 406 3.98 19.82 7.73
CA GLU A 406 3.50 21.17 8.02
C GLU A 406 3.55 21.53 9.52
N SER A 407 3.69 20.53 10.39
CA SER A 407 3.91 20.73 11.81
C SER A 407 5.34 21.16 12.13
N TRP A 408 6.27 20.93 11.21
CA TRP A 408 7.70 21.14 11.37
C TRP A 408 8.19 22.32 10.55
N THR A 409 9.22 23.00 11.04
CA THR A 409 9.86 24.10 10.33
C THR A 409 11.34 24.20 10.67
N SER A 410 12.07 25.00 9.90
CA SER A 410 13.46 25.31 10.23
C SER A 410 13.53 26.25 11.44
N SER A 411 14.43 25.96 12.36
CA SER A 411 14.77 26.86 13.47
C SER A 411 15.03 28.30 12.98
N THR A 412 14.51 29.28 13.71
CA THR A 412 14.80 30.71 13.47
C THR A 412 16.09 31.18 14.15
N ASP A 413 16.63 30.39 15.09
CA ASP A 413 17.98 30.52 15.62
C ASP A 413 19.00 29.65 14.85
N GLN A 414 20.23 30.16 14.68
CA GLN A 414 21.21 29.60 13.72
C GLN A 414 21.70 28.18 14.05
N TYR A 415 21.54 27.72 15.28
CA TYR A 415 22.00 26.42 15.77
C TYR A 415 20.93 25.70 16.61
N GLY A 416 19.66 25.94 16.30
CA GLY A 416 18.54 25.38 17.04
C GLY A 416 18.41 25.90 18.48
N THR A 417 17.57 25.22 19.26
CA THR A 417 17.21 25.58 20.63
C THR A 417 17.26 24.43 21.63
N PRO A 418 18.28 23.55 21.61
CA PRO A 418 18.34 22.41 22.52
C PRO A 418 18.26 22.85 23.99
N GLY A 419 17.39 22.20 24.75
CA GLY A 419 17.07 22.46 26.14
C GLY A 419 16.06 23.58 26.40
N TYR A 420 15.51 24.20 25.34
CA TYR A 420 14.68 25.40 25.43
C TYR A 420 13.44 25.32 24.52
N ILE A 421 12.58 26.34 24.60
CA ILE A 421 11.43 26.43 23.70
C ILE A 421 11.90 26.69 22.26
N ASN A 422 11.35 25.92 21.31
CA ASN A 422 11.61 26.07 19.89
C ASN A 422 11.54 27.53 19.45
N SER A 423 12.54 27.98 18.70
CA SER A 423 12.61 29.36 18.22
C SER A 423 11.47 29.69 17.25
N ALA A 424 10.99 28.69 16.52
CA ALA A 424 9.82 28.76 15.65
C ALA A 424 8.49 28.55 16.39
N TYR A 425 8.50 28.37 17.72
CA TYR A 425 7.30 28.11 18.49
C TYR A 425 6.25 29.20 18.25
N ASN A 426 5.06 28.76 17.85
CA ASN A 426 3.92 29.64 17.66
C ASN A 426 2.79 29.26 18.62
N SER A 427 2.56 30.11 19.62
CA SER A 427 1.39 29.98 20.48
C SER A 427 0.14 30.36 19.68
N LEU A 428 -0.53 29.38 19.09
CA LEU A 428 -1.91 29.56 18.70
C LEU A 428 -2.68 29.94 19.97
N SER A 429 -3.15 31.19 20.03
CA SER A 429 -4.03 31.65 21.10
C SER A 429 -5.26 30.76 21.12
N ARG A 430 -5.48 30.05 22.23
CA ARG A 430 -6.74 29.38 22.53
C ARG A 430 -7.83 30.44 22.75
N GLU A 431 -8.35 31.03 21.69
CA GLU A 431 -9.80 31.04 21.58
C GLU A 431 -10.19 29.59 21.30
N GLU A 432 -11.24 29.08 21.93
CA GLU A 432 -11.88 27.86 21.47
C GLU A 432 -12.42 28.11 20.06
N ASN A 433 -11.55 28.12 19.07
CA ASN A 433 -11.92 27.77 17.71
C ASN A 433 -12.19 26.28 17.78
N VAL A 434 -13.42 25.95 18.19
CA VAL A 434 -14.09 24.76 17.67
C VAL A 434 -13.74 24.78 16.18
N LEU A 435 -12.93 23.83 15.72
CA LEU A 435 -12.66 23.64 14.30
C LEU A 435 -14.04 23.46 13.68
N LEU A 436 -14.58 24.54 13.12
CA LEU A 436 -15.79 24.53 12.36
C LEU A 436 -15.36 24.30 10.93
N PRO A 437 -15.99 23.35 10.22
CA PRO A 437 -15.68 23.16 8.83
C PRO A 437 -15.95 24.46 8.07
N THR A 438 -15.06 24.84 7.17
CA THR A 438 -15.20 26.07 6.38
C THR A 438 -16.19 25.92 5.23
N GLU A 439 -16.46 24.69 4.82
CA GLU A 439 -17.37 24.33 3.73
C GLU A 439 -18.29 23.18 4.13
N PHE A 440 -19.42 23.05 3.44
CA PHE A 440 -20.29 21.89 3.59
C PHE A 440 -19.74 20.72 2.76
N ALA A 441 -19.58 19.56 3.37
CA ALA A 441 -19.20 18.34 2.69
C ALA A 441 -19.96 17.15 3.28
N MET A 442 -20.57 16.31 2.43
CA MET A 442 -20.98 14.97 2.82
C MET A 442 -19.90 13.98 2.37
N TYR A 443 -19.48 13.10 3.27
CA TYR A 443 -18.51 12.06 2.94
C TYR A 443 -19.19 10.79 2.47
N GLN A 444 -18.42 9.93 1.80
CA GLN A 444 -18.89 8.59 1.49
C GLN A 444 -19.14 7.83 2.80
N ASN A 445 -20.28 7.15 2.90
CA ASN A 445 -20.61 6.33 4.05
C ASN A 445 -19.51 5.26 4.28
N TYR A 446 -19.19 4.98 5.54
CA TYR A 446 -18.18 4.01 5.92
C TYR A 446 -18.71 3.05 7.01
N PRO A 447 -18.58 1.72 6.84
CA PRO A 447 -18.07 1.04 5.64
C PRO A 447 -18.96 1.22 4.40
N ASN A 448 -18.43 1.02 3.19
CA ASN A 448 -19.21 0.90 1.95
C ASN A 448 -18.47 0.01 0.93
N PRO A 449 -18.96 -1.20 0.59
CA PRO A 449 -20.22 -1.79 1.04
C PRO A 449 -20.29 -2.04 2.56
N PHE A 450 -21.49 -2.09 3.14
CA PHE A 450 -21.70 -2.25 4.59
C PHE A 450 -22.62 -3.44 4.93
N ASN A 451 -22.52 -3.97 6.15
CA ASN A 451 -23.41 -5.03 6.67
C ASN A 451 -23.53 -4.99 8.20
N PRO A 452 -24.72 -4.82 8.79
CA PRO A 452 -25.82 -3.97 8.33
C PRO A 452 -25.62 -2.50 8.75
N ILE A 453 -24.49 -2.17 9.39
CA ILE A 453 -24.24 -0.85 9.97
C ILE A 453 -23.27 -0.05 9.10
N THR A 454 -23.62 1.21 8.81
CA THR A 454 -22.72 2.21 8.23
C THR A 454 -22.83 3.53 8.98
N ASN A 455 -21.76 4.30 8.97
CA ASN A 455 -21.72 5.69 9.41
C ASN A 455 -21.68 6.62 8.20
N ILE A 456 -22.31 7.77 8.29
CA ILE A 456 -22.32 8.83 7.28
C ILE A 456 -21.79 10.08 7.98
N LYS A 457 -20.58 10.52 7.60
CA LYS A 457 -19.97 11.75 8.09
C LYS A 457 -20.41 12.93 7.21
N TYR A 458 -20.61 14.09 7.81
CA TYR A 458 -20.83 15.34 7.08
C TYR A 458 -20.43 16.55 7.92
N ASP A 459 -20.09 17.61 7.20
CA ASP A 459 -19.52 18.84 7.74
C ASP A 459 -20.53 19.97 7.60
N LEU A 460 -20.79 20.67 8.71
CA LEU A 460 -21.74 21.76 8.74
C LEU A 460 -21.05 23.09 9.08
N PRO A 461 -20.84 24.01 8.12
CA PRO A 461 -20.10 25.26 8.38
C PRO A 461 -20.90 26.27 9.21
N THR A 462 -22.23 26.18 9.20
CA THR A 462 -23.13 27.10 9.91
C THR A 462 -24.36 26.35 10.41
N ASP A 463 -24.92 26.79 11.53
CA ASP A 463 -26.18 26.25 12.06
C ASP A 463 -27.28 26.21 11.00
N ALA A 464 -27.89 25.04 10.80
CA ALA A 464 -28.90 24.85 9.77
C ALA A 464 -29.86 23.70 10.10
N HIS A 465 -31.07 23.78 9.54
CA HIS A 465 -32.02 22.67 9.53
C HIS A 465 -31.52 21.61 8.54
N THR A 466 -31.21 20.42 9.07
CA THR A 466 -30.58 19.32 8.33
C THR A 466 -31.54 18.14 8.24
N VAL A 467 -31.77 17.69 7.01
CA VAL A 467 -32.60 16.54 6.68
C VAL A 467 -31.75 15.52 5.91
N MET A 468 -31.59 14.30 6.43
CA MET A 468 -30.93 13.20 5.72
C MET A 468 -31.91 12.05 5.51
N GLU A 469 -32.05 11.64 4.25
CA GLU A 469 -33.00 10.62 3.83
C GLU A 469 -32.31 9.54 3.00
N VAL A 470 -32.79 8.30 3.16
CA VAL A 470 -32.36 7.14 2.40
C VAL A 470 -33.47 6.70 1.45
N PHE A 471 -33.10 6.39 0.22
CA PHE A 471 -33.96 5.93 -0.87
C PHE A 471 -33.43 4.62 -1.47
N ASP A 472 -34.32 3.80 -2.03
CA ASP A 472 -33.91 2.68 -2.88
C ASP A 472 -33.57 3.15 -4.31
N ILE A 473 -33.10 2.22 -5.15
CA ILE A 473 -32.75 2.50 -6.56
C ILE A 473 -33.91 3.01 -7.41
N MET A 474 -35.17 2.80 -6.97
CA MET A 474 -36.36 3.29 -7.66
C MET A 474 -36.76 4.69 -7.18
N GLY A 475 -35.99 5.30 -6.28
CA GLY A 475 -36.27 6.59 -5.67
C GLY A 475 -37.36 6.53 -4.60
N LYS A 476 -37.74 5.34 -4.11
CA LYS A 476 -38.71 5.20 -3.03
C LYS A 476 -38.01 5.50 -1.70
N HIS A 477 -38.64 6.35 -0.89
CA HIS A 477 -38.17 6.66 0.46
C HIS A 477 -38.14 5.41 1.36
N VAL A 478 -37.04 5.22 2.06
CA VAL A 478 -36.77 4.07 2.94
C VAL A 478 -36.81 4.50 4.41
N LYS A 479 -36.05 5.53 4.78
CA LYS A 479 -35.92 6.03 6.16
C LYS A 479 -35.35 7.45 6.16
N THR A 480 -35.83 8.27 7.09
CA THR A 480 -35.21 9.56 7.45
C THR A 480 -34.28 9.31 8.64
N LEU A 481 -33.01 9.70 8.51
CA LEU A 481 -31.97 9.48 9.53
C LEU A 481 -31.82 10.69 10.46
N VAL A 482 -32.02 11.90 9.94
CA VAL A 482 -32.07 13.14 10.70
C VAL A 482 -33.07 14.10 10.07
N ASP A 483 -33.78 14.86 10.89
CA ASP A 483 -34.70 15.93 10.52
C ASP A 483 -34.82 16.91 11.70
N GLU A 484 -33.80 17.75 11.89
CA GLU A 484 -33.72 18.69 13.02
C GLU A 484 -32.81 19.89 12.73
N ASN A 485 -32.85 20.91 13.61
CA ASN A 485 -31.87 21.99 13.59
C ASN A 485 -30.58 21.53 14.23
N GLN A 486 -29.46 21.63 13.50
CA GLN A 486 -28.15 21.24 13.99
C GLN A 486 -27.20 22.44 14.02
N THR A 487 -26.36 22.48 15.04
CA THR A 487 -25.28 23.47 15.16
C THR A 487 -24.10 23.12 14.25
N ALA A 488 -23.33 24.12 13.84
CA ALA A 488 -22.11 23.95 13.06
C ALA A 488 -21.13 22.94 13.70
N GLY A 489 -20.34 22.26 12.86
CA GLY A 489 -19.32 21.29 13.26
C GLY A 489 -19.34 20.00 12.43
N PHE A 490 -18.41 19.11 12.73
CA PHE A 490 -18.30 17.77 12.16
C PHE A 490 -19.36 16.84 12.77
N LYS A 491 -20.14 16.14 11.93
CA LYS A 491 -21.26 15.29 12.35
C LYS A 491 -21.10 13.88 11.81
N THR A 492 -21.64 12.91 12.54
CA THR A 492 -21.72 11.50 12.11
C THR A 492 -23.11 10.95 12.41
N ILE A 493 -23.73 10.30 11.43
CA ILE A 493 -25.02 9.61 11.56
C ILE A 493 -24.81 8.12 11.28
N LYS A 494 -25.41 7.26 12.10
CA LYS A 494 -25.41 5.81 11.89
C LYS A 494 -26.71 5.36 11.21
N TRP A 495 -26.59 4.52 10.19
CA TRP A 495 -27.71 3.74 9.64
C TRP A 495 -27.47 2.25 9.84
N ASP A 496 -28.53 1.55 10.23
CA ASP A 496 -28.56 0.13 10.64
C ASP A 496 -29.29 -0.75 9.63
N ALA A 497 -29.38 -0.31 8.37
CA ALA A 497 -30.10 -0.99 7.29
C ALA A 497 -31.59 -1.27 7.59
N THR A 498 -32.24 -0.45 8.42
CA THR A 498 -33.69 -0.57 8.67
C THR A 498 -34.49 0.49 7.91
N ASN A 499 -35.76 0.19 7.64
CA ASN A 499 -36.74 1.15 7.12
C ASN A 499 -37.45 1.93 8.25
N SER A 500 -38.38 2.82 7.89
CA SER A 500 -39.18 3.61 8.84
C SER A 500 -40.01 2.81 9.85
N THR A 501 -40.24 1.51 9.61
CA THR A 501 -40.94 0.60 10.54
C THR A 501 -39.98 -0.24 11.40
N GLY A 502 -38.66 0.01 11.31
CA GLY A 502 -37.63 -0.73 12.04
C GLY A 502 -37.29 -2.11 11.48
N ASN A 503 -37.82 -2.46 10.31
CA ASN A 503 -37.55 -3.73 9.64
C ASN A 503 -36.30 -3.62 8.75
N ASN A 504 -35.48 -4.66 8.71
CA ASN A 504 -34.32 -4.74 7.83
C ASN A 504 -34.73 -4.61 6.35
N VAL A 505 -33.93 -3.88 5.60
CA VAL A 505 -34.07 -3.70 4.15
C VAL A 505 -33.27 -4.78 3.41
N ALA A 506 -33.58 -4.99 2.12
CA ALA A 506 -32.90 -6.01 1.32
C ALA A 506 -31.48 -5.57 0.94
N ALA A 507 -30.54 -6.50 0.78
CA ALA A 507 -29.24 -6.18 0.20
C ALA A 507 -29.38 -5.58 -1.20
N GLY A 508 -28.49 -4.64 -1.52
CA GLY A 508 -28.56 -3.87 -2.76
C GLY A 508 -28.06 -2.44 -2.60
N MET A 509 -28.20 -1.67 -3.68
CA MET A 509 -27.79 -0.27 -3.71
C MET A 509 -28.89 0.63 -3.12
N TYR A 510 -28.46 1.59 -2.32
CA TYR A 510 -29.29 2.66 -1.76
C TYR A 510 -28.68 4.01 -2.09
N ILE A 511 -29.50 5.04 -2.06
CA ILE A 511 -29.10 6.43 -2.27
C ILE A 511 -29.41 7.17 -0.98
N TYR A 512 -28.46 7.95 -0.46
CA TYR A 512 -28.69 8.86 0.65
C TYR A 512 -28.49 10.28 0.18
N GLN A 513 -29.39 11.16 0.64
CA GLN A 513 -29.40 12.58 0.31
C GLN A 513 -29.43 13.37 1.61
N ILE A 514 -28.63 14.43 1.67
CA ILE A 514 -28.64 15.41 2.75
C ILE A 514 -29.05 16.77 2.19
N LYS A 515 -29.95 17.45 2.88
CA LYS A 515 -30.30 18.86 2.65
C LYS A 515 -30.05 19.63 3.93
N SER A 516 -29.21 20.65 3.86
CA SER A 516 -28.91 21.52 5.00
C SER A 516 -28.80 22.97 4.55
N GLY A 517 -29.75 23.81 4.94
CA GLY A 517 -29.83 25.19 4.44
C GLY A 517 -29.95 25.25 2.91
N SER A 518 -28.95 25.83 2.23
CA SER A 518 -28.87 25.87 0.76
C SER A 518 -28.13 24.67 0.14
N TYR A 519 -27.52 23.81 0.97
CA TYR A 519 -26.73 22.67 0.50
C TYR A 519 -27.62 21.46 0.24
N ASN A 520 -27.32 20.74 -0.84
CA ASN A 520 -27.98 19.49 -1.20
C ASN A 520 -26.96 18.56 -1.87
N GLU A 521 -26.63 17.45 -1.21
CA GLU A 521 -25.70 16.44 -1.73
C GLU A 521 -26.34 15.06 -1.73
N THR A 522 -25.94 14.21 -2.67
CA THR A 522 -26.48 12.86 -2.83
C THR A 522 -25.36 11.89 -3.18
N LYS A 523 -25.32 10.75 -2.49
CA LYS A 523 -24.36 9.67 -2.74
C LYS A 523 -25.06 8.32 -2.71
N LYS A 524 -24.36 7.29 -3.23
CA LYS A 524 -24.82 5.90 -3.24
C LYS A 524 -24.10 5.08 -2.18
N MET A 525 -24.76 4.07 -1.64
CA MET A 525 -24.20 3.09 -0.71
C MET A 525 -24.67 1.68 -1.07
N ILE A 526 -23.89 0.67 -0.71
CA ILE A 526 -24.14 -0.74 -1.07
C ILE A 526 -24.29 -1.53 0.23
N LEU A 527 -25.49 -2.07 0.46
CA LEU A 527 -25.75 -2.99 1.57
C LEU A 527 -25.47 -4.43 1.13
N LEU A 528 -24.57 -5.10 1.84
CA LEU A 528 -24.35 -6.54 1.75
C LEU A 528 -25.20 -7.28 2.79
N LYS A 529 -25.39 -8.58 2.59
CA LYS A 529 -26.10 -9.44 3.54
C LYS A 529 -25.17 -10.47 4.14
#